data_AF-A0A2Z6QYV9-F1
#
_entry.id   AF-A0A2Z6QYV9-F1
#
_cell.length_a   1.000
_cell.length_b   1.000
_cell.length_c   1.000
_cell.angle_alpha   90.00
_cell.angle_beta   90.00
_cell.angle_gamma   90.00
#
_symmetry.space_group_name_H-M   'P 1'
#
loop_
_entity.id
_entity.type
_entity.pdbx_description
1 polymer ?
#
loop_
_entity_poly.entity_id
_entity_poly.type
_entity_poly.pdbx_seq_one_letter_code
_entity_poly.pdbx_strand_id
1 'polypeptide(L)' 'MANLLHYSGGFFGFLIFILDLFAIYEVLNSSRTTGGKALWVLLIFFFPIFGLVFYYFFSERKRYNENTITYQTIP' A
#
# COMPACT_ATOMS: atom_id res chain seq x y z
N MET A 1 13.50 -31.61 -26.82
CA MET A 1 12.82 -31.35 -25.53
C MET A 1 12.82 -29.84 -25.33
N ALA A 2 11.79 -29.15 -25.83
CA ALA A 2 11.72 -27.69 -25.81
C ALA A 2 11.22 -27.21 -24.44
N ASN A 3 11.92 -26.22 -23.89
CA ASN A 3 11.77 -25.65 -22.55
C ASN A 3 10.31 -25.30 -22.20
N LEU A 4 9.69 -26.13 -21.36
CA LEU A 4 8.31 -26.02 -20.88
C LEU A 4 8.13 -24.99 -19.74
N LEU A 5 9.13 -24.15 -19.44
CA LEU A 5 9.22 -23.41 -18.18
C LEU A 5 9.13 -21.87 -18.27
N HIS A 6 8.65 -21.28 -19.36
CA HIS A 6 8.74 -19.81 -19.54
C HIS A 6 7.38 -19.11 -19.60
N TYR A 7 6.61 -19.13 -18.50
CA TYR A 7 5.37 -18.32 -18.36
C TYR A 7 5.16 -17.70 -16.96
N SER A 8 6.14 -17.76 -16.07
CA SER A 8 5.96 -17.37 -14.66
C SER A 8 6.08 -15.88 -14.35
N GLY A 9 6.70 -15.08 -15.21
CA GLY A 9 7.02 -13.67 -14.91
C GLY A 9 5.82 -12.71 -14.83
N GLY A 10 4.84 -12.86 -15.73
CA GLY A 10 3.72 -11.92 -15.83
C GLY A 10 2.72 -12.01 -14.66
N PHE A 11 2.53 -13.20 -14.10
CA PHE A 11 1.62 -13.41 -12.97
C PHE A 11 2.10 -12.70 -11.71
N PHE A 12 3.41 -12.76 -11.45
CA PHE A 12 4.00 -12.12 -10.27
C PHE A 12 3.94 -10.59 -10.35
N GLY A 13 4.20 -10.03 -11.54
CA GLY A 13 4.04 -8.59 -11.79
C GLY A 13 2.60 -8.12 -11.62
N PHE A 14 1.63 -8.92 -12.07
CA PHE A 14 0.21 -8.61 -11.91
C PHE A 14 -0.23 -8.62 -10.44
N LEU A 15 0.27 -9.58 -9.64
CA LEU A 15 0.00 -9.62 -8.20
C LEU A 15 0.55 -8.38 -7.49
N ILE A 16 1.78 -7.97 -7.81
CA ILE A 16 2.41 -6.76 -7.26
C ILE A 16 1.57 -5.53 -7.64
N PHE A 17 1.12 -5.43 -8.88
CA PHE A 17 0.29 -4.32 -9.34
C PHE A 17 -1.03 -4.20 -8.58
N ILE A 18 -1.70 -5.32 -8.29
CA ILE A 18 -2.92 -5.32 -7.47
C ILE A 18 -2.62 -4.82 -6.04
N LEU A 19 -1.53 -5.29 -5.44
CA LEU A 19 -1.13 -4.84 -4.10
C LEU A 19 -0.81 -3.34 -4.06
N ASP A 20 -0.21 -2.82 -5.12
CA ASP A 20 0.06 -1.39 -5.32
C ASP A 20 -1.22 -0.56 -5.24
N LEU A 21 -2.27 -0.99 -5.95
CA LEU A 21 -3.58 -0.31 -5.94
C LEU A 21 -4.22 -0.32 -4.55
N PHE A 22 -4.15 -1.44 -3.83
CA PHE A 22 -4.65 -1.54 -2.46
C PHE A 22 -3.91 -0.58 -1.51
N ALA A 23 -2.58 -0.54 -1.60
CA ALA A 23 -1.76 0.34 -0.77
C ALA A 23 -2.06 1.81 -1.07
N ILE A 24 -2.16 2.19 -2.35
CA ILE A 24 -2.54 3.55 -2.77
C ILE A 24 -3.94 3.91 -2.27
N TYR A 25 -4.92 3.02 -2.42
CA TYR A 25 -6.28 3.25 -1.94
C TYR A 25 -6.32 3.51 -0.42
N GLU A 26 -5.61 2.70 0.36
CA GLU A 26 -5.51 2.88 1.81
C GLU A 26 -4.82 4.21 2.19
N VAL A 27 -3.75 4.60 1.48
CA VAL A 27 -3.08 5.90 1.68
C VAL A 27 -4.05 7.05 1.41
N LEU A 28 -4.79 6.99 0.30
CA LEU A 28 -5.73 8.04 -0.09
C LEU A 28 -6.89 8.19 0.91
N ASN A 29 -7.39 7.08 1.46
CA ASN A 29 -8.47 7.09 2.45
C ASN A 29 -8.03 7.41 3.89
N SER A 30 -6.72 7.50 4.15
CA SER A 30 -6.22 7.78 5.49
C SER A 30 -6.36 9.24 5.92
N SER A 31 -6.21 9.51 7.22
CA SER A 31 -6.18 10.86 7.82
C SER A 31 -4.87 11.64 7.59
N ARG A 32 -3.97 11.13 6.74
CA ARG A 32 -2.69 11.79 6.41
C ARG A 32 -2.90 13.14 5.72
N THR A 33 -1.94 14.05 5.87
CA THR A 33 -1.93 15.32 5.12
C THR A 33 -1.81 15.08 3.62
N THR A 34 -2.27 16.02 2.79
CA THR A 34 -2.21 15.92 1.33
C THR A 34 -0.79 15.65 0.81
N GLY A 35 0.22 16.32 1.37
CA GLY A 35 1.63 16.09 1.01
C GLY A 35 2.12 14.69 1.39
N GLY A 36 1.72 14.18 2.56
CA GLY A 36 2.04 12.82 2.99
C GLY A 36 1.39 11.76 2.09
N LYS A 37 0.14 11.96 1.68
CA LYS A 37 -0.55 11.10 0.71
C LYS A 37 0.20 11.07 -0.61
N ALA A 38 0.51 12.24 -1.17
CA ALA A 38 1.21 12.36 -2.45
C ALA A 38 2.58 11.66 -2.42
N LEU A 39 3.37 11.86 -1.35
CA LEU A 39 4.69 11.25 -1.22
C LEU A 39 4.61 9.71 -1.16
N TRP A 40 3.67 9.17 -0.38
CA TRP A 40 3.48 7.72 -0.30
C TRP A 40 2.96 7.11 -1.62
N VAL A 41 2.02 7.78 -2.30
CA VAL A 41 1.52 7.32 -3.59
C VAL A 41 2.63 7.33 -4.65
N LEU A 42 3.44 8.39 -4.72
CA LEU A 42 4.59 8.42 -5.64
C LEU A 42 5.58 7.30 -5.32
N LEU A 43 5.92 7.09 -4.05
CA LEU A 43 6.88 6.07 -3.65
C LEU A 43 6.44 4.66 -4.08
N ILE A 44 5.17 4.33 -3.84
CA ILE A 44 4.58 3.03 -4.21
C ILE A 44 4.57 2.87 -5.74
N PHE A 45 4.06 3.87 -6.47
CA PHE A 45 3.91 3.81 -7.93
C PHE A 45 5.23 3.73 -8.70
N PHE A 46 6.24 4.51 -8.31
CA PHE A 46 7.54 4.51 -9.01
C PHE A 46 8.43 3.32 -8.62
N PHE A 47 8.23 2.77 -7.42
CA PHE A 47 9.00 1.65 -6.91
C PHE A 47 8.03 0.56 -6.41
N PRO A 48 7.38 -0.22 -7.28
CA PRO A 48 6.30 -1.13 -6.84
C PRO A 48 6.75 -2.16 -5.79
N ILE A 49 7.95 -2.75 -5.97
CA ILE A 49 8.44 -3.74 -5.00
C ILE A 49 8.92 -3.07 -3.70
N PHE A 50 9.85 -2.11 -3.80
CA PHE A 50 10.45 -1.46 -2.63
C PHE A 50 9.45 -0.55 -1.91
N GLY A 51 8.60 0.14 -2.66
CA GLY A 51 7.52 0.99 -2.16
C GLY A 51 6.50 0.19 -1.36
N LEU A 52 6.10 -1.01 -1.80
CA LEU A 52 5.26 -1.90 -0.99
C LEU A 52 5.96 -2.38 0.28
N VAL A 53 7.25 -2.71 0.20
CA VAL A 53 8.05 -3.08 1.39
C VAL A 53 8.09 -1.92 2.39
N PHE A 54 8.44 -0.70 1.93
CA PHE A 54 8.46 0.47 2.79
C PHE A 54 7.08 0.81 3.34
N TYR A 55 6.05 0.68 2.52
CA TYR A 55 4.67 0.88 2.92
C TYR A 55 4.28 -0.08 4.05
N TYR A 56 4.67 -1.35 3.94
CA TYR A 56 4.34 -2.35 4.95
C TYR A 56 4.95 -2.04 6.32
N PHE A 57 6.22 -1.62 6.35
CA PHE A 57 6.95 -1.41 7.60
C PHE A 57 6.83 0.01 8.17
N PHE A 58 6.80 1.04 7.33
CA PHE A 58 6.98 2.44 7.74
C PHE A 58 5.75 3.34 7.53
N SER A 59 4.69 2.85 6.88
CA SER A 59 3.50 3.68 6.64
C SER A 59 2.71 4.00 7.90
N GLU A 60 2.96 3.30 9.02
CA GLU A 60 2.22 3.47 10.29
C GLU A 60 0.70 3.41 10.09
N ARG A 61 0.25 2.47 9.25
CA ARG A 61 -1.14 2.32 8.78
C ARG A 61 -2.18 2.44 9.87
N LYS A 62 -1.95 1.81 11.02
CA LYS A 62 -2.87 1.84 12.17
C LYS A 62 -3.14 3.25 12.67
N ARG A 63 -2.11 4.10 12.79
CA ARG A 63 -2.25 5.47 13.29
C ARG A 63 -3.11 6.34 12.37
N TYR A 64 -2.99 6.13 11.07
CA TYR A 64 -3.64 6.98 10.07
C TYR A 64 -4.97 6.42 9.54
N ASN A 65 -5.30 5.19 9.91
CA ASN A 65 -6.55 4.51 9.54
C ASN A 65 -7.41 4.20 10.79
N GLU A 66 -7.09 4.83 11.92
CA GLU A 66 -7.86 4.72 13.15
C GLU A 66 -9.09 5.64 13.07
N ASN A 67 -10.26 5.06 12.85
CA ASN A 67 -11.53 5.72 13.09
C ASN A 67 -11.90 5.51 14.57
N THR A 68 -11.23 6.21 15.48
CA THR A 68 -11.55 6.11 16.92
C THR A 68 -12.92 6.74 17.15
N ILE A 69 -13.98 5.92 17.24
CA ILE A 69 -15.20 6.34 17.92
C ILE A 69 -14.82 6.41 19.39
N THR A 70 -14.45 7.61 19.85
CA THR A 70 -14.19 7.84 21.27
C THR A 70 -15.50 7.64 22.01
N TYR A 71 -15.67 6.47 22.64
CA TYR A 71 -16.67 6.30 23.69
C TYR A 71 -16.20 7.15 24.87
N GLN A 72 -16.59 8.41 24.86
CA GLN A 72 -16.46 9.27 26.05
C GLN A 72 -17.26 8.57 27.15
N THR A 73 -16.59 8.09 28.20
CA THR A 73 -17.28 7.71 29.44
C THR A 73 -17.77 9.01 30.07
N ILE A 74 -19.06 9.30 29.86
CA ILE A 74 -19.75 10.39 30.55
C ILE A 74 -19.68 10.07 32.05
N PRO A 75 -19.22 11.01 32.90
CA PRO A 75 -19.13 10.80 34.35
C PRO A 75 -20.50 10.52 34.99
#